data_AF-A0A959WG47-F1
#
_entry.id   AF-A0A959WG47-F1
#
_cell.length_a   1.000
_cell.length_b   1.000
_cell.length_c   1.000
_cell.angle_alpha   90.00
_cell.angle_beta   90.00
_cell.angle_gamma   90.00
#
_symmetry.space_group_name_H-M   'P 1'
#
loop_
_entity.id
_entity.type
_entity.pdbx_description
1 polymer ?
#
loop_
_entity_poly.entity_id
_entity_poly.type
_entity_poly.pdbx_seq_one_letter_code
_entity_poly.pdbx_strand_id
1 'polypeptide(L)'
;MGNRKLGGILAVLVLTIGTGFAAAPARALSPPLAPKASIVFSNGKRLIRIKADATDREVLTLKKSYVSSTEGLHDTALAGSPDGKSVLLLRDDWSDKPVGPQGLMSLALDGGKPKMLVPAGRRTWISAAEYSDDGSLIYFATTRYASDWESVTLTVKSIHSDGSGGETLWTAAGIDRENSDEYSIGGIAPAPDGRLLLTFDFDTSDSHLDLLDPETGELTPLKAGAAWGSYSPDGSRIAFINMKQGYGSLNVMEADGSGAVRIAPKEPWYADRQPDWSADGTRIVFESDRGGKNGAYSEEIWSVQPDGDCLTRLTNGAPESTGPVWLGAAGDFFEPGACGDRAPDPVVETSIPERVLELEPHRFWMGPVWNGMLYDSLIRIMNGVSFDYGDCAEFESSACPGFRSIGTDEVCSLPFFPENYAGMRKVRGALIVKQNRDYRNEATVYTGGLSVDIQINDAKSFSEFVEAARLIQPVAGPALDRLDGPVFTLDDVKTAKMVRETRRREGSFASLKKLRIGKREASGYLRFARDLDRVGRYGTTRCRDFSNLP
;
A
#
# COMPACT_ATOMS: atom_id res chain seq x y z
N MET A 1 59.01 -10.47 55.21
CA MET A 1 59.65 -9.13 55.30
C MET A 1 58.87 -8.22 54.36
N GLY A 2 58.17 -7.15 54.75
CA GLY A 2 58.01 -6.49 56.02
C GLY A 2 56.71 -5.67 56.03
N ASN A 3 56.13 -5.55 57.22
CA ASN A 3 55.02 -4.68 57.59
C ASN A 3 55.47 -3.21 57.74
N ARG A 4 54.56 -2.26 57.50
CA ARG A 4 54.34 -0.98 58.25
C ARG A 4 52.95 -0.43 57.84
N LYS A 5 51.91 -0.48 58.69
CA LYS A 5 51.51 0.41 59.82
C LYS A 5 51.01 1.80 59.35
N LEU A 6 49.95 2.46 59.84
CA LEU A 6 48.87 2.23 60.83
C LEU A 6 47.97 3.51 60.86
N GLY A 7 46.70 3.38 61.29
CA GLY A 7 45.86 4.45 61.90
C GLY A 7 44.64 4.86 61.06
N GLY A 8 43.37 4.77 61.47
CA GLY A 8 42.70 4.54 62.75
C GLY A 8 41.81 5.74 63.10
N ILE A 9 40.49 5.56 63.30
CA ILE A 9 39.67 6.11 64.41
C ILE A 9 38.15 5.80 64.25
N LEU A 10 37.62 5.21 65.34
CA LEU A 10 36.28 5.11 65.93
C LEU A 10 34.99 5.25 65.09
N ALA A 11 34.13 4.22 65.20
CA ALA A 11 32.68 4.38 65.17
C ALA A 11 32.06 3.72 66.42
N VAL A 12 31.25 4.49 67.14
CA VAL A 12 30.53 4.10 68.36
C VAL A 12 29.35 3.19 68.00
N LEU A 13 29.26 2.06 68.67
CA LEU A 13 28.18 1.08 68.55
C LEU A 13 27.11 1.39 69.62
N VAL A 14 25.86 1.62 69.21
CA VAL A 14 24.70 1.48 70.10
C VAL A 14 23.81 0.38 69.53
N LEU A 15 23.72 -0.72 70.28
CA LEU A 15 22.80 -1.82 70.09
C LEU A 15 21.36 -1.37 70.33
N THR A 16 20.43 -1.90 69.54
CA THR A 16 19.19 -2.46 70.09
C THR A 16 18.58 -3.52 69.16
N ILE A 17 18.72 -4.78 69.62
CA ILE A 17 17.73 -5.88 69.71
C ILE A 17 16.88 -6.20 68.47
N GLY A 18 17.11 -7.40 67.91
CA GLY A 18 16.22 -8.06 66.97
C GLY A 18 15.07 -8.82 67.65
N THR A 19 13.99 -9.08 66.92
CA THR A 19 13.69 -10.36 66.25
C THR A 19 12.24 -10.33 65.74
N GLY A 20 12.07 -10.62 64.45
CA GLY A 20 11.00 -11.48 63.91
C GLY A 20 9.57 -10.96 63.89
N PHE A 21 9.14 -10.43 62.74
CA PHE A 21 7.86 -10.82 62.12
C PHE A 21 8.08 -10.98 60.62
N ALA A 22 7.69 -12.13 60.08
CA ALA A 22 7.74 -12.43 58.66
C ALA A 22 6.70 -11.58 57.91
N ALA A 23 7.15 -10.75 56.98
CA ALA A 23 6.31 -10.23 55.91
C ALA A 23 6.67 -10.98 54.62
N ALA A 24 5.70 -11.70 54.05
CA ALA A 24 5.83 -12.23 52.70
C ALA A 24 6.06 -11.05 51.73
N PRO A 25 6.89 -11.19 50.68
CA PRO A 25 6.99 -10.14 49.70
C PRO A 25 5.66 -10.09 48.95
N ALA A 26 4.96 -8.96 49.05
CA ALA A 26 3.89 -8.63 48.14
C ALA A 26 4.46 -8.67 46.72
N ARG A 27 4.10 -9.71 45.96
CA ARG A 27 4.31 -9.75 44.52
C ARG A 27 3.35 -8.71 43.96
N ALA A 28 3.86 -7.51 43.68
CA ALA A 28 3.16 -6.56 42.83
C ALA A 28 3.04 -7.23 41.46
N LEU A 29 1.87 -7.84 41.22
CA LEU A 29 1.44 -8.17 39.87
C LEU A 29 1.20 -6.81 39.22
N SER A 30 2.15 -6.34 38.40
CA SER A 30 1.83 -5.29 37.44
C SER A 30 0.57 -5.77 36.69
N PRO A 31 -0.50 -4.96 36.61
CA PRO A 31 -1.65 -5.34 35.81
C PRO A 31 -1.16 -5.70 34.39
N PRO A 32 -1.78 -6.69 33.73
CA PRO A 32 -1.45 -6.97 32.34
C PRO A 32 -1.55 -5.66 31.55
N LEU A 33 -0.51 -5.35 30.77
CA LEU A 33 -0.52 -4.18 29.91
C LEU A 33 -1.79 -4.25 29.05
N ALA A 34 -2.51 -3.13 28.99
CA ALA A 34 -3.67 -3.00 28.13
C ALA A 34 -3.34 -3.46 26.70
N PRO A 35 -4.31 -4.03 25.97
CA PRO A 35 -4.12 -4.28 24.55
C PRO A 35 -3.77 -2.98 23.84
N LYS A 36 -2.94 -3.06 22.81
CA LYS A 36 -2.74 -1.92 21.92
C LYS A 36 -3.97 -1.79 21.04
N ALA A 37 -4.47 -0.57 20.92
CA ALA A 37 -5.43 -0.23 19.90
C ALA A 37 -4.83 -0.50 18.51
N SER A 38 -5.70 -0.65 17.52
CA SER A 38 -5.33 -0.85 16.13
C SER A 38 -5.83 0.30 15.28
N ILE A 39 -5.23 0.46 14.11
CA ILE A 39 -5.66 1.38 13.07
C ILE A 39 -5.94 0.55 11.84
N VAL A 40 -7.10 0.76 11.22
CA VAL A 40 -7.42 0.18 9.91
C VAL A 40 -7.42 1.28 8.87
N PHE A 41 -6.89 0.99 7.69
CA PHE A 41 -6.80 1.94 6.60
C PHE A 41 -6.83 1.20 5.26
N SER A 42 -7.15 1.94 4.22
CA SER A 42 -7.11 1.45 2.84
C SER A 42 -5.67 1.52 2.34
N ASN A 43 -5.20 0.46 1.69
CA ASN A 43 -3.88 0.42 1.07
C ASN A 43 -4.00 -0.20 -0.33
N GLY A 44 -4.02 0.68 -1.33
CA GLY A 44 -4.54 0.34 -2.66
C GLY A 44 -5.96 -0.19 -2.54
N LYS A 45 -6.19 -1.42 -3.01
CA LYS A 45 -7.54 -2.02 -3.01
C LYS A 45 -8.03 -2.58 -1.68
N ARG A 46 -7.17 -2.64 -0.66
CA ARG A 46 -7.32 -3.59 0.45
C ARG A 46 -7.36 -2.88 1.78
N LEU A 47 -8.00 -3.49 2.76
CA LEU A 47 -7.90 -3.03 4.14
C LEU A 47 -6.72 -3.67 4.85
N ILE A 48 -5.93 -2.83 5.48
CA ILE A 48 -4.80 -3.20 6.32
C ILE A 48 -5.10 -2.79 7.76
N ARG A 49 -4.69 -3.62 8.71
CA ARG A 49 -4.66 -3.31 10.13
C ARG A 49 -3.22 -3.21 10.62
N ILE A 50 -2.90 -2.20 11.41
CA ILE A 50 -1.67 -2.11 12.21
C ILE A 50 -2.04 -1.86 13.67
N LYS A 51 -1.13 -2.14 14.60
CA LYS A 51 -1.23 -1.64 15.97
C LYS A 51 -0.92 -0.15 16.03
N ALA A 52 -1.32 0.52 17.11
CA ALA A 52 -1.07 1.94 17.37
C ALA A 52 0.40 2.34 17.18
N ASP A 53 1.35 1.46 17.49
CA ASP A 53 2.80 1.67 17.34
C ASP A 53 3.35 1.26 15.95
N ALA A 54 2.47 1.18 14.95
CA ALA A 54 2.78 0.79 13.59
C ALA A 54 3.33 -0.65 13.41
N THR A 55 3.16 -1.51 14.42
CA THR A 55 3.54 -2.94 14.33
C THR A 55 2.38 -3.81 13.85
N ASP A 56 2.66 -5.09 13.60
CA ASP A 56 1.65 -6.13 13.31
C ASP A 56 0.71 -5.81 12.13
N ARG A 57 1.30 -5.41 11.01
CA ARG A 57 0.59 -5.21 9.73
C ARG A 57 -0.12 -6.51 9.30
N GLU A 58 -1.44 -6.45 9.17
CA GLU A 58 -2.29 -7.55 8.73
C GLU A 58 -3.19 -7.11 7.57
N VAL A 59 -3.29 -7.95 6.53
CA VAL A 59 -4.28 -7.75 5.47
C VAL A 59 -5.62 -8.35 5.90
N LEU A 60 -6.64 -7.51 5.96
CA LEU A 60 -7.99 -7.89 6.36
C LEU A 60 -8.81 -8.37 5.16
N THR A 61 -8.74 -7.66 4.03
CA THR A 61 -9.57 -7.94 2.85
C THR A 61 -8.76 -8.17 1.59
N LEU A 62 -9.41 -8.78 0.59
CA LEU A 62 -8.85 -8.98 -0.75
C LEU A 62 -7.41 -9.54 -0.74
N LYS A 63 -7.13 -10.47 0.19
CA LYS A 63 -5.81 -11.07 0.46
C LYS A 63 -5.14 -11.74 -0.75
N LYS A 64 -5.88 -11.95 -1.83
CA LYS A 64 -5.44 -12.59 -3.08
C LYS A 64 -5.41 -11.63 -4.28
N SER A 65 -5.80 -10.38 -4.09
CA SER A 65 -5.85 -9.36 -5.13
C SER A 65 -4.49 -8.69 -5.28
N TYR A 66 -4.18 -8.30 -6.51
CA TYR A 66 -3.01 -7.50 -6.81
C TYR A 66 -3.21 -6.08 -6.30
N VAL A 67 -2.17 -5.55 -5.66
CA VAL A 67 -2.22 -4.25 -4.98
C VAL A 67 -2.31 -3.10 -5.99
N SER A 68 -1.66 -3.25 -7.15
CA SER A 68 -1.50 -2.22 -8.18
C SER A 68 -2.46 -2.30 -9.38
N SER A 69 -3.39 -3.27 -9.43
CA SER A 69 -4.36 -3.26 -10.54
C SER A 69 -5.35 -2.10 -10.36
N THR A 70 -5.85 -1.48 -11.42
CA THR A 70 -7.02 -0.58 -11.31
C THR A 70 -8.33 -1.37 -11.43
N GLU A 71 -8.29 -2.54 -12.05
CA GLU A 71 -9.45 -3.43 -12.27
C GLU A 71 -9.80 -4.33 -11.08
N GLY A 72 -11.09 -4.53 -10.84
CA GLY A 72 -11.62 -5.38 -9.78
C GLY A 72 -11.96 -4.62 -8.50
N LEU A 73 -12.48 -5.36 -7.51
CA LEU A 73 -12.92 -4.84 -6.22
C LEU A 73 -11.87 -4.01 -5.48
N HIS A 74 -12.31 -2.89 -4.90
CA HIS A 74 -11.60 -2.01 -3.98
C HIS A 74 -12.39 -1.93 -2.67
N ASP A 75 -11.71 -2.05 -1.54
CA ASP A 75 -12.28 -1.85 -0.21
C ASP A 75 -11.70 -0.60 0.44
N THR A 76 -12.56 0.34 0.83
CA THR A 76 -12.20 1.57 1.53
C THR A 76 -12.72 1.54 2.96
N ALA A 77 -11.88 1.79 3.95
CA ALA A 77 -12.30 1.89 5.34
C ALA A 77 -13.16 3.15 5.55
N LEU A 78 -14.24 3.02 6.32
CA LEU A 78 -15.14 4.14 6.64
C LEU A 78 -15.13 4.46 8.14
N ALA A 79 -15.36 3.45 8.98
CA ALA A 79 -15.56 3.65 10.41
C ALA A 79 -15.27 2.39 11.23
N GLY A 80 -14.74 2.56 12.44
CA GLY A 80 -14.54 1.47 13.40
C GLY A 80 -15.74 1.29 14.34
N SER A 81 -16.09 0.05 14.71
CA SER A 81 -17.14 -0.13 15.73
C SER A 81 -16.66 0.35 17.10
N PRO A 82 -17.54 0.94 17.93
CA PRO A 82 -17.17 1.44 19.27
C PRO A 82 -16.54 0.38 20.19
N ASP A 83 -16.83 -0.91 19.96
CA ASP A 83 -16.25 -2.02 20.71
C ASP A 83 -14.91 -2.55 20.14
N GLY A 84 -14.43 -1.94 19.05
CA GLY A 84 -13.17 -2.27 18.37
C GLY A 84 -13.16 -3.62 17.62
N LYS A 85 -14.32 -4.28 17.44
CA LYS A 85 -14.37 -5.65 16.88
C LYS A 85 -14.74 -5.73 15.41
N SER A 86 -15.19 -4.64 14.81
CA SER A 86 -15.56 -4.60 13.40
C SER A 86 -15.25 -3.26 12.76
N VAL A 87 -15.19 -3.26 11.44
CA VAL A 87 -14.98 -2.07 10.62
C VAL A 87 -16.04 -2.00 9.53
N LEU A 88 -16.59 -0.81 9.28
CA LEU A 88 -17.37 -0.52 8.09
C LEU A 88 -16.44 -0.25 6.92
N LEU A 89 -16.81 -0.79 5.78
CA LEU A 89 -16.08 -0.57 4.54
C LEU A 89 -17.03 -0.37 3.37
N LEU A 90 -16.62 0.49 2.46
CA LEU A 90 -17.23 0.59 1.14
C LEU A 90 -16.51 -0.37 0.21
N ARG A 91 -17.26 -1.18 -0.53
CA ARG A 91 -16.70 -2.00 -1.62
C ARG A 91 -17.24 -1.55 -2.95
N ASP A 92 -16.34 -1.16 -3.85
CA ASP A 92 -16.66 -0.73 -5.21
C ASP A 92 -15.77 -1.43 -6.24
N ASP A 93 -16.21 -1.46 -7.49
CA ASP A 93 -15.40 -1.90 -8.63
C ASP A 93 -15.67 -0.99 -9.82
N TRP A 94 -14.67 -0.17 -10.13
CA TRP A 94 -14.72 0.83 -11.19
C TRP A 94 -14.38 0.28 -12.59
N SER A 95 -14.25 -1.04 -12.74
CA SER A 95 -14.07 -1.65 -14.06
C SER A 95 -15.35 -1.61 -14.90
N ASP A 96 -15.19 -1.66 -16.23
CA ASP A 96 -16.32 -1.75 -17.17
C ASP A 96 -17.24 -2.95 -16.90
N LYS A 97 -16.71 -3.99 -16.26
CA LYS A 97 -17.42 -5.22 -15.91
C LYS A 97 -17.17 -5.56 -14.43
N PRO A 98 -17.91 -4.90 -13.52
CA PRO A 98 -17.70 -5.09 -12.10
C PRO A 98 -17.84 -6.56 -11.67
N VAL A 99 -16.94 -7.01 -10.81
CA VAL A 99 -16.93 -8.38 -10.30
C VAL A 99 -17.38 -8.44 -8.84
N GLY A 100 -18.45 -9.17 -8.57
CA GLY A 100 -18.90 -9.43 -7.20
C GLY A 100 -19.77 -8.33 -6.59
N PRO A 101 -20.10 -8.47 -5.29
CA PRO A 101 -21.06 -7.59 -4.63
C PRO A 101 -20.40 -6.27 -4.19
N GLN A 102 -21.07 -5.15 -4.47
CA GLN A 102 -20.64 -3.78 -4.15
C GLN A 102 -21.62 -3.12 -3.18
N GLY A 103 -21.15 -2.15 -2.40
CA GLY A 103 -21.93 -1.40 -1.42
C GLY A 103 -21.29 -1.34 -0.04
N LEU A 104 -22.08 -0.94 0.95
CA LEU A 104 -21.66 -0.83 2.34
C LEU A 104 -21.61 -2.21 2.99
N MET A 105 -20.46 -2.54 3.56
CA MET A 105 -20.20 -3.80 4.23
C MET A 105 -19.71 -3.57 5.66
N SER A 106 -19.86 -4.61 6.49
CA SER A 106 -19.18 -4.70 7.78
C SER A 106 -18.25 -5.90 7.77
N LEU A 107 -17.05 -5.75 8.33
CA LEU A 107 -16.07 -6.80 8.52
C LEU A 107 -15.79 -6.99 10.01
N ALA A 108 -16.12 -8.17 10.53
CA ALA A 108 -15.66 -8.60 11.84
C ALA A 108 -14.15 -8.91 11.80
N LEU A 109 -13.42 -8.50 12.82
CA LEU A 109 -11.97 -8.64 12.93
C LEU A 109 -11.52 -9.98 13.53
N ASP A 110 -12.43 -10.95 13.63
CA ASP A 110 -12.21 -12.32 14.10
C ASP A 110 -11.76 -13.29 13.00
N GLY A 111 -11.43 -12.74 11.81
CA GLY A 111 -11.02 -13.51 10.63
C GLY A 111 -12.17 -13.88 9.69
N GLY A 112 -13.38 -13.35 9.94
CA GLY A 112 -14.53 -13.46 9.05
C GLY A 112 -14.33 -12.81 7.67
N LYS A 113 -15.35 -12.96 6.80
CA LYS A 113 -15.43 -12.24 5.51
C LYS A 113 -16.35 -11.02 5.65
N PRO A 114 -16.16 -9.96 4.84
CA PRO A 114 -17.08 -8.84 4.82
C PRO A 114 -18.52 -9.29 4.54
N LYS A 115 -19.45 -8.82 5.37
CA LYS A 115 -20.90 -9.01 5.26
C LYS A 115 -21.51 -7.80 4.58
N MET A 116 -22.32 -8.02 3.54
CA MET A 116 -23.10 -6.95 2.92
C MET A 116 -24.16 -6.43 3.89
N LEU A 117 -24.22 -5.11 4.06
CA LEU A 117 -25.27 -4.42 4.80
C LEU A 117 -26.23 -3.73 3.84
N VAL A 118 -25.69 -2.91 2.93
CA VAL A 118 -26.47 -2.14 1.95
C VAL A 118 -25.85 -2.33 0.56
N PRO A 119 -26.52 -3.02 -0.37
CA PRO A 119 -26.00 -3.18 -1.72
C PRO A 119 -25.98 -1.85 -2.46
N ALA A 120 -24.97 -1.66 -3.31
CA ALA A 120 -24.90 -0.52 -4.23
C ALA A 120 -26.16 -0.48 -5.10
N GLY A 121 -26.77 0.71 -5.16
CA GLY A 121 -27.98 0.94 -5.95
C GLY A 121 -27.64 1.39 -7.36
N ARG A 122 -28.57 1.22 -8.31
CA ARG A 122 -28.41 1.78 -9.65
C ARG A 122 -28.30 3.31 -9.57
N ARG A 123 -27.19 3.86 -10.07
CA ARG A 123 -26.86 5.30 -9.98
C ARG A 123 -26.94 5.85 -8.55
N THR A 124 -26.63 5.01 -7.56
CA THR A 124 -26.66 5.39 -6.14
C THR A 124 -25.32 5.01 -5.54
N TRP A 125 -24.63 6.00 -4.99
CA TRP A 125 -23.35 5.85 -4.32
C TRP A 125 -23.54 6.05 -2.82
N ILE A 126 -22.84 5.25 -2.03
CA ILE A 126 -22.70 5.44 -0.59
C ILE A 126 -21.36 6.14 -0.41
N SER A 127 -21.36 7.30 0.21
CA SER A 127 -20.18 8.17 0.26
C SER A 127 -19.60 8.34 1.66
N ALA A 128 -20.39 8.05 2.70
CA ALA A 128 -19.94 8.09 4.09
C ALA A 128 -20.82 7.14 4.93
N ALA A 129 -20.23 6.54 5.96
CA ALA A 129 -20.96 5.79 6.97
C ALA A 129 -20.21 5.81 8.31
N GLU A 130 -20.94 5.86 9.42
CA GLU A 130 -20.40 5.91 10.78
C GLU A 130 -21.33 5.14 11.74
N TYR A 131 -20.76 4.55 12.79
CA TYR A 131 -21.56 3.92 13.84
C TYR A 131 -22.20 4.97 14.75
N SER A 132 -23.35 4.66 15.35
CA SER A 132 -23.77 5.37 16.57
C SER A 132 -22.79 5.09 17.72
N ASP A 133 -22.75 5.97 18.72
CA ASP A 133 -21.86 5.84 19.89
C ASP A 133 -22.01 4.49 20.62
N ASP A 134 -23.22 3.93 20.63
CA ASP A 134 -23.52 2.62 21.23
C ASP A 134 -23.33 1.42 20.28
N GLY A 135 -23.00 1.67 19.01
CA GLY A 135 -22.82 0.69 17.95
C GLY A 135 -24.10 -0.02 17.49
N SER A 136 -25.28 0.42 17.94
CA SER A 136 -26.56 -0.20 17.61
C SER A 136 -27.05 0.16 16.20
N LEU A 137 -26.69 1.35 15.72
CA LEU A 137 -27.04 1.88 14.41
C LEU A 137 -25.79 2.18 13.59
N ILE A 138 -25.99 2.23 12.28
CA ILE A 138 -25.07 2.76 11.30
C ILE A 138 -25.80 3.87 10.57
N TYR A 139 -25.24 5.08 10.61
CA TYR A 139 -25.68 6.19 9.78
C TYR A 139 -24.88 6.19 8.49
N PHE A 140 -25.53 6.47 7.37
CA PHE A 140 -24.84 6.54 6.08
C PHE A 140 -25.50 7.53 5.12
N ALA A 141 -24.68 8.13 4.28
CA ALA A 141 -25.12 9.05 3.24
C ALA A 141 -25.20 8.35 1.89
N THR A 142 -26.22 8.68 1.09
CA THR A 142 -26.29 8.24 -0.30
C THR A 142 -26.50 9.40 -1.24
N THR A 143 -25.80 9.35 -2.37
CA THR A 143 -25.97 10.25 -3.51
C THR A 143 -26.57 9.47 -4.65
N ARG A 144 -27.78 9.85 -5.08
CA ARG A 144 -28.48 9.20 -6.20
C ARG A 144 -28.61 10.15 -7.38
N TYR A 145 -28.12 9.73 -8.54
CA TYR A 145 -28.25 10.49 -9.78
C TYR A 145 -29.56 10.16 -10.49
N ALA A 146 -30.19 11.22 -11.00
CA ALA A 146 -31.31 11.14 -11.92
C ALA A 146 -30.91 10.44 -13.23
N SER A 147 -31.89 10.12 -14.07
CA SER A 147 -31.62 9.36 -15.28
C SER A 147 -30.91 10.11 -16.39
N ASP A 148 -31.03 11.43 -16.37
CA ASP A 148 -30.37 12.39 -17.25
C ASP A 148 -28.96 12.76 -16.76
N TRP A 149 -28.60 12.40 -15.52
CA TRP A 149 -27.35 12.79 -14.85
C TRP A 149 -27.23 14.27 -14.49
N GLU A 150 -28.31 15.04 -14.64
CA GLU A 150 -28.33 16.50 -14.43
C GLU A 150 -28.69 16.88 -12.99
N SER A 151 -29.34 15.97 -12.26
CA SER A 151 -29.73 16.21 -10.87
C SER A 151 -29.36 15.06 -9.94
N VAL A 152 -29.14 15.40 -8.67
CA VAL A 152 -28.84 14.45 -7.60
C VAL A 152 -29.85 14.55 -6.46
N THR A 153 -30.02 13.44 -5.75
CA THR A 153 -30.74 13.38 -4.48
C THR A 153 -29.75 12.89 -3.42
N LEU A 154 -29.50 13.73 -2.43
CA LEU A 154 -28.72 13.38 -1.24
C LEU A 154 -29.68 12.88 -0.17
N THR A 155 -29.31 11.82 0.53
CA THR A 155 -30.09 11.30 1.66
C THR A 155 -29.18 10.87 2.79
N VAL A 156 -29.58 11.14 4.03
CA VAL A 156 -28.99 10.52 5.23
C VAL A 156 -29.94 9.44 5.72
N LYS A 157 -29.40 8.27 6.02
CA LYS A 157 -30.14 7.06 6.40
C LYS A 157 -29.54 6.43 7.64
N SER A 158 -30.34 5.65 8.34
CA SER A 158 -29.89 4.75 9.40
C SER A 158 -30.24 3.30 9.06
N ILE A 159 -29.52 2.37 9.66
CA ILE A 159 -29.80 0.94 9.65
C ILE A 159 -29.26 0.33 10.94
N HIS A 160 -29.87 -0.73 11.44
CA HIS A 160 -29.26 -1.49 12.54
C HIS A 160 -27.92 -2.08 12.09
N SER A 161 -26.98 -2.22 13.03
CA SER A 161 -25.64 -2.75 12.73
C SER A 161 -25.65 -4.20 12.23
N ASP A 162 -26.75 -4.94 12.43
CA ASP A 162 -26.97 -6.26 11.85
C ASP A 162 -27.49 -6.24 10.40
N GLY A 163 -27.79 -5.06 9.85
CA GLY A 163 -28.33 -4.83 8.50
C GLY A 163 -29.85 -4.81 8.41
N SER A 164 -30.58 -4.76 9.53
CA SER A 164 -32.05 -4.70 9.57
C SER A 164 -32.60 -3.28 9.79
N GLY A 165 -33.90 -3.09 9.55
CA GLY A 165 -34.64 -1.91 10.02
C GLY A 165 -34.21 -0.55 9.45
N GLY A 166 -33.76 -0.49 8.19
CA GLY A 166 -33.29 0.76 7.60
C GLY A 166 -34.35 1.86 7.46
N GLU A 167 -33.98 3.10 7.77
CA GLU A 167 -34.82 4.30 7.73
C GLU A 167 -34.13 5.45 7.00
N THR A 168 -34.91 6.37 6.41
CA THR A 168 -34.39 7.63 5.84
C THR A 168 -34.65 8.76 6.82
N LEU A 169 -33.57 9.36 7.32
CA LEU A 169 -33.60 10.43 8.31
C LEU A 169 -33.75 11.81 7.65
N TRP A 170 -33.11 11.98 6.48
CA TRP A 170 -33.12 13.25 5.77
C TRP A 170 -32.98 13.04 4.26
N THR A 171 -33.53 13.97 3.48
CA THR A 171 -33.42 14.01 2.02
C THR A 171 -33.31 15.45 1.54
N ALA A 172 -32.27 15.76 0.77
CA ALA A 172 -32.16 17.03 0.06
C ALA A 172 -33.21 17.12 -1.03
N ALA A 173 -33.85 18.28 -1.16
CA ALA A 173 -34.80 18.53 -2.24
C ALA A 173 -34.08 18.87 -3.55
N GLY A 174 -34.18 17.97 -4.55
CA GLY A 174 -33.92 18.24 -5.97
C GLY A 174 -32.75 19.18 -6.29
N ILE A 175 -31.52 18.69 -6.11
CA ILE A 175 -30.30 19.45 -6.38
C ILE A 175 -30.00 19.41 -7.89
N ASP A 176 -29.92 20.58 -8.50
CA ASP A 176 -29.43 20.78 -9.87
C ASP A 176 -27.90 20.91 -9.86
N ARG A 177 -27.21 20.04 -10.61
CA ARG A 177 -25.75 19.96 -10.61
C ARG A 177 -25.09 21.20 -11.23
N GLU A 178 -25.74 21.90 -12.17
CA GLU A 178 -25.15 23.10 -12.78
C GLU A 178 -25.26 24.34 -11.87
N ASN A 179 -26.18 24.31 -10.90
CA ASN A 179 -26.60 25.48 -10.13
C ASN A 179 -26.45 25.34 -8.61
N SER A 180 -25.90 24.21 -8.13
CA SER A 180 -25.71 23.93 -6.72
C SER A 180 -24.27 23.59 -6.43
N ASP A 181 -23.71 24.24 -5.42
CA ASP A 181 -22.39 23.89 -4.89
C ASP A 181 -22.47 22.56 -4.10
N GLU A 182 -23.65 22.22 -3.56
CA GLU A 182 -23.95 20.99 -2.80
C GLU A 182 -24.34 19.81 -3.70
N TYR A 183 -23.44 18.87 -3.97
CA TYR A 183 -23.78 17.64 -4.74
C TYR A 183 -23.29 16.35 -4.09
N SER A 184 -22.67 16.39 -2.91
CA SER A 184 -22.24 15.19 -2.20
C SER A 184 -22.15 15.37 -0.68
N ILE A 185 -22.33 14.27 0.06
CA ILE A 185 -22.03 14.20 1.50
C ILE A 185 -20.81 13.28 1.66
N GLY A 186 -19.67 13.84 2.02
CA GLY A 186 -18.39 13.12 2.12
C GLY A 186 -18.02 12.61 3.51
N GLY A 187 -18.81 12.95 4.52
CA GLY A 187 -18.51 12.60 5.91
C GLY A 187 -19.77 12.67 6.78
N ILE A 188 -19.81 11.82 7.79
CA ILE A 188 -20.86 11.76 8.80
C ILE A 188 -20.22 11.43 10.15
N ALA A 189 -20.53 12.19 11.19
CA ALA A 189 -20.05 11.93 12.54
C ALA A 189 -21.17 12.19 13.57
N PRO A 190 -21.52 11.21 14.43
CA PRO A 190 -22.46 11.43 15.52
C PRO A 190 -21.95 12.50 16.47
N ALA A 191 -22.82 13.43 16.81
CA ALA A 191 -22.61 14.37 17.89
C ALA A 191 -23.13 13.76 19.21
N PRO A 192 -22.53 14.11 20.36
CA PRO A 192 -22.95 13.61 21.67
C PRO A 192 -24.39 13.94 22.05
N ASP A 193 -24.98 14.94 21.41
CA ASP A 193 -26.36 15.37 21.62
C ASP A 193 -27.38 14.65 20.72
N GLY A 194 -26.94 13.66 19.94
CA GLY A 194 -27.78 12.86 19.04
C GLY A 194 -27.92 13.44 17.62
N ARG A 195 -27.34 14.62 17.34
CA ARG A 195 -27.28 15.16 15.97
C ARG A 195 -26.19 14.48 15.15
N LEU A 196 -26.19 14.72 13.85
CA LEU A 196 -25.20 14.20 12.90
C LEU A 196 -24.45 15.37 12.26
N LEU A 197 -23.14 15.42 12.44
CA LEU A 197 -22.26 16.33 11.72
C LEU A 197 -22.05 15.79 10.30
N LEU A 198 -22.47 16.55 9.30
CA LEU A 198 -22.35 16.21 7.89
C LEU A 198 -21.25 17.05 7.25
N THR A 199 -20.49 16.44 6.36
CA THR A 199 -19.58 17.15 5.44
C THR A 199 -20.21 17.22 4.07
N PHE A 200 -20.46 18.43 3.56
CA PHE A 200 -20.87 18.68 2.19
C PHE A 200 -19.67 19.06 1.32
N ASP A 201 -19.70 18.63 0.05
CA ASP A 201 -18.74 18.98 -1.01
C ASP A 201 -17.28 18.85 -0.62
N PHE A 202 -16.96 17.65 -0.12
CA PHE A 202 -15.62 17.27 0.29
C PHE A 202 -14.62 17.49 -0.86
N ASP A 203 -13.44 18.03 -0.52
CA ASP A 203 -12.32 18.29 -1.44
C ASP A 203 -12.40 19.58 -2.28
N THR A 204 -13.22 20.56 -1.87
CA THR A 204 -13.25 21.90 -2.50
C THR A 204 -13.14 23.02 -1.45
N SER A 205 -12.92 24.26 -1.90
CA SER A 205 -12.99 25.43 -1.00
C SER A 205 -14.39 25.69 -0.44
N ASP A 206 -15.40 25.09 -1.06
CA ASP A 206 -16.82 25.27 -0.73
C ASP A 206 -17.30 24.21 0.28
N SER A 207 -16.43 23.26 0.66
CA SER A 207 -16.72 22.29 1.70
C SER A 207 -17.21 22.95 2.98
N HIS A 208 -18.22 22.39 3.61
CA HIS A 208 -18.73 22.89 4.87
C HIS A 208 -19.27 21.79 5.77
N LEU A 209 -19.33 22.11 7.06
CA LEU A 209 -19.85 21.25 8.11
C LEU A 209 -21.18 21.79 8.61
N ASP A 210 -22.18 20.92 8.63
CA ASP A 210 -23.54 21.21 9.07
C ASP A 210 -24.02 20.15 10.08
N LEU A 211 -24.88 20.55 11.02
CA LEU A 211 -25.50 19.66 11.99
C LEU A 211 -26.92 19.31 11.55
N LEU A 212 -27.16 18.03 11.32
CA LEU A 212 -28.48 17.47 11.07
C LEU A 212 -29.08 16.97 12.38
N ASP A 213 -30.26 17.47 12.72
CA ASP A 213 -31.14 16.83 13.68
C ASP A 213 -31.93 15.70 12.98
N PRO A 214 -31.67 14.42 13.32
CA PRO A 214 -32.32 13.29 12.65
C PRO A 214 -33.80 13.12 13.04
N GLU A 215 -34.28 13.74 14.12
CA GLU A 215 -35.68 13.66 14.54
C GLU A 215 -36.55 14.67 13.77
N THR A 216 -36.02 15.88 13.55
CA THR A 216 -36.75 16.97 12.90
C THR A 216 -36.42 17.13 11.42
N GLY A 217 -35.26 16.63 10.98
CA GLY A 217 -34.71 16.88 9.66
C GLY A 217 -34.11 18.29 9.49
N GLU A 218 -33.97 19.05 10.58
CA GLU A 218 -33.39 20.39 10.56
C GLU A 218 -31.87 20.34 10.32
N LEU A 219 -31.39 21.16 9.38
CA LEU A 219 -29.96 21.37 9.13
C LEU A 219 -29.54 22.74 9.65
N THR A 220 -28.48 22.77 10.46
CA THR A 220 -27.90 24.00 11.00
C THR A 220 -26.42 24.14 10.58
N PRO A 221 -26.04 25.23 9.92
CA PRO A 221 -24.63 25.45 9.56
C PRO A 221 -23.71 25.54 10.78
N LEU A 222 -22.58 24.83 10.74
CA LEU A 222 -21.56 24.87 11.80
C LEU A 222 -20.28 25.58 11.34
N LYS A 223 -19.73 25.19 10.18
CA LYS A 223 -18.43 25.69 9.71
C LYS A 223 -18.28 25.68 8.20
N ALA A 224 -18.19 26.86 7.59
CA ALA A 224 -17.80 26.99 6.18
C ALA A 224 -16.29 26.76 5.97
N GLY A 225 -15.92 26.19 4.82
CA GLY A 225 -14.55 25.86 4.40
C GLY A 225 -13.92 24.74 5.24
N ALA A 226 -14.70 23.75 5.64
CA ALA A 226 -14.31 22.67 6.53
C ALA A 226 -14.87 21.31 6.04
N ALA A 227 -14.06 20.25 6.14
CA ALA A 227 -14.41 18.90 5.70
C ALA A 227 -13.98 17.84 6.72
N TRP A 228 -14.58 16.64 6.63
CA TRP A 228 -14.26 15.44 7.41
C TRP A 228 -14.14 15.71 8.92
N GLY A 229 -15.25 16.17 9.52
CA GLY A 229 -15.32 16.41 10.96
C GLY A 229 -15.43 15.11 11.76
N SER A 230 -14.68 14.99 12.85
CA SER A 230 -14.76 13.91 13.84
C SER A 230 -14.74 14.48 15.25
N TYR A 231 -15.66 14.03 16.11
CA TYR A 231 -15.77 14.49 17.50
C TYR A 231 -14.73 13.81 18.40
N SER A 232 -14.22 14.54 19.38
CA SER A 232 -13.50 13.92 20.49
C SER A 232 -14.44 13.02 21.30
N PRO A 233 -13.93 11.98 21.97
CA PRO A 233 -14.79 11.03 22.71
C PRO A 233 -15.62 11.66 23.84
N ASP A 234 -15.16 12.79 24.38
CA ASP A 234 -15.88 13.56 25.38
C ASP A 234 -16.87 14.58 24.77
N GLY A 235 -16.92 14.66 23.44
CA GLY A 235 -17.82 15.54 22.72
C GLY A 235 -17.46 17.02 22.73
N SER A 236 -16.35 17.41 23.36
CA SER A 236 -16.00 18.81 23.58
C SER A 236 -15.37 19.48 22.36
N ARG A 237 -14.73 18.71 21.49
CA ARG A 237 -13.95 19.21 20.35
C ARG A 237 -14.26 18.45 19.07
N ILE A 238 -13.94 19.09 17.95
CA ILE A 238 -14.04 18.52 16.61
C ILE A 238 -12.68 18.64 15.94
N ALA A 239 -12.12 17.53 15.47
CA ALA A 239 -11.03 17.53 14.50
C ALA A 239 -11.63 17.63 13.09
N PHE A 240 -11.05 18.44 12.22
CA PHE A 240 -11.55 18.66 10.86
C PHE A 240 -10.43 19.12 9.93
N ILE A 241 -10.69 19.05 8.63
CA ILE A 241 -9.81 19.58 7.59
C ILE A 241 -10.28 20.96 7.19
N ASN A 242 -9.41 21.96 7.34
CA ASN A 242 -9.65 23.32 6.88
C ASN A 242 -9.27 23.44 5.40
N MET A 243 -10.26 23.77 4.57
CA MET A 243 -10.16 23.85 3.11
C MET A 243 -9.95 25.28 2.59
N LYS A 244 -9.87 26.30 3.46
CA LYS A 244 -9.82 27.71 3.04
C LYS A 244 -8.48 28.20 2.50
N GLN A 245 -7.39 27.47 2.69
CA GLN A 245 -6.02 27.99 2.48
C GLN A 245 -5.12 27.11 1.59
N GLY A 246 -5.66 26.60 0.48
CA GLY A 246 -4.90 25.76 -0.46
C GLY A 246 -5.07 24.28 -0.13
N TYR A 247 -3.98 23.57 0.14
CA TYR A 247 -4.05 22.15 0.51
C TYR A 247 -4.71 22.00 1.89
N GLY A 248 -5.65 21.05 2.01
CA GLY A 248 -6.44 20.83 3.24
C GLY A 248 -5.53 20.62 4.45
N SER A 249 -5.85 21.25 5.58
CA SER A 249 -5.00 21.17 6.79
C SER A 249 -5.75 20.69 8.02
N LEU A 250 -5.12 19.83 8.83
CA LEU A 250 -5.73 19.32 10.05
C LEU A 250 -5.82 20.41 11.13
N ASN A 251 -7.04 20.65 11.60
CA ASN A 251 -7.39 21.61 12.64
C ASN A 251 -8.27 20.95 13.71
N VAL A 252 -8.28 21.54 14.90
CA VAL A 252 -9.20 21.22 15.99
C VAL A 252 -9.95 22.48 16.40
N MET A 253 -11.25 22.37 16.66
CA MET A 253 -12.12 23.42 17.17
C MET A 253 -12.97 22.93 18.34
N GLU A 254 -13.58 23.84 19.08
CA GLU A 254 -14.63 23.52 20.05
C GLU A 254 -15.85 22.94 19.32
N ALA A 255 -16.67 22.14 20.00
CA ALA A 255 -17.86 21.51 19.42
C ALA A 255 -18.89 22.50 18.86
N ASP A 256 -18.88 23.75 19.34
CA ASP A 256 -19.73 24.84 18.82
C ASP A 256 -19.17 25.51 17.55
N GLY A 257 -18.03 25.04 17.04
CA GLY A 257 -17.36 25.56 15.84
C GLY A 257 -16.37 26.70 16.09
N SER A 258 -16.25 27.16 17.34
CA SER A 258 -15.36 28.25 17.74
C SER A 258 -13.92 27.78 18.03
N GLY A 259 -12.98 28.73 18.15
CA GLY A 259 -11.63 28.41 18.63
C GLY A 259 -10.78 27.52 17.73
N ALA A 260 -11.05 27.48 16.41
CA ALA A 260 -10.29 26.61 15.49
C ALA A 260 -8.78 26.91 15.48
N VAL A 261 -7.96 25.89 15.69
CA VAL A 261 -6.49 25.93 15.69
C VAL A 261 -5.94 24.82 14.79
N ARG A 262 -4.90 25.13 14.00
CA ARG A 262 -4.16 24.15 13.19
C ARG A 262 -3.22 23.34 14.09
N ILE A 263 -3.28 22.01 14.02
CA ILE A 263 -2.54 21.11 14.93
C ILE A 263 -1.46 20.26 14.25
N ALA A 264 -1.43 20.19 12.92
CA ALA A 264 -0.30 19.58 12.18
C ALA A 264 0.50 20.64 11.40
N PRO A 265 1.27 21.52 12.07
CA PRO A 265 1.97 22.61 11.40
C PRO A 265 3.27 22.12 10.77
N LYS A 266 3.18 21.50 9.60
CA LYS A 266 4.29 21.46 8.65
C LYS A 266 3.77 21.90 7.30
N GLU A 267 4.37 22.97 6.81
CA GLU A 267 4.33 23.53 5.45
C GLU A 267 2.93 23.70 4.79
N PRO A 268 2.68 24.77 4.03
CA PRO A 268 1.36 25.05 3.48
C PRO A 268 0.97 24.18 2.26
N TRP A 269 1.83 23.26 1.82
CA TRP A 269 1.64 22.51 0.57
C TRP A 269 1.24 21.04 0.75
N TYR A 270 1.11 20.56 1.98
CA TYR A 270 0.67 19.20 2.25
C TYR A 270 -0.84 19.14 2.44
N ALA A 271 -1.46 18.08 1.92
CA ALA A 271 -2.88 17.79 2.10
C ALA A 271 -3.07 16.80 3.26
N ASP A 272 -3.91 17.19 4.22
CA ASP A 272 -4.39 16.35 5.31
C ASP A 272 -5.85 15.96 5.07
N ARG A 273 -6.21 14.68 5.29
CA ARG A 273 -7.57 14.18 5.08
C ARG A 273 -8.03 13.23 6.18
N GLN A 274 -9.35 13.08 6.30
CA GLN A 274 -10.06 12.06 7.09
C GLN A 274 -9.49 11.85 8.51
N PRO A 275 -9.56 12.87 9.40
CA PRO A 275 -9.11 12.70 10.77
C PRO A 275 -10.07 11.82 11.57
N ASP A 276 -9.52 11.02 12.47
CA ASP A 276 -10.28 10.20 13.41
C ASP A 276 -9.65 10.22 14.80
N TRP A 277 -10.50 10.32 15.84
CA TRP A 277 -10.06 10.41 17.23
C TRP A 277 -9.86 9.04 17.84
N SER A 278 -8.83 8.90 18.68
CA SER A 278 -8.71 7.74 19.55
C SER A 278 -9.81 7.77 20.61
N ALA A 279 -10.31 6.60 21.03
CA ALA A 279 -11.38 6.49 22.01
C ALA A 279 -11.01 7.06 23.41
N ASP A 280 -9.72 7.25 23.69
CA ASP A 280 -9.22 7.91 24.91
C ASP A 280 -8.99 9.43 24.75
N GLY A 281 -9.19 9.97 23.54
CA GLY A 281 -9.03 11.39 23.22
C GLY A 281 -7.59 11.89 23.20
N THR A 282 -6.60 11.00 23.29
CA THR A 282 -5.18 11.38 23.37
C THR A 282 -4.51 11.56 22.01
N ARG A 283 -5.12 11.01 20.95
CA ARG A 283 -4.54 10.97 19.60
C ARG A 283 -5.59 11.22 18.54
N ILE A 284 -5.14 11.78 17.43
CA ILE A 284 -5.89 11.89 16.17
C ILE A 284 -5.05 11.17 15.12
N VAL A 285 -5.64 10.23 14.38
CA VAL A 285 -5.04 9.68 13.15
C VAL A 285 -5.61 10.37 11.95
N PHE A 286 -4.81 10.47 10.88
CA PHE A 286 -5.21 11.16 9.67
C PHE A 286 -4.29 10.79 8.52
N GLU A 287 -4.77 11.00 7.31
CA GLU A 287 -4.01 10.85 6.08
C GLU A 287 -3.19 12.11 5.80
N SER A 288 -1.96 11.96 5.29
CA SER A 288 -1.18 13.08 4.78
C SER A 288 -0.11 12.68 3.77
N ASP A 289 0.06 13.51 2.74
CA ASP A 289 1.09 13.40 1.70
C ASP A 289 2.48 13.90 2.14
N ARG A 290 2.62 14.36 3.39
CA ARG A 290 3.87 14.93 3.93
C ARG A 290 5.06 13.97 3.94
N GLY A 291 4.81 12.66 3.81
CA GLY A 291 5.82 11.60 3.84
C GLY A 291 6.53 11.34 2.51
N GLY A 292 6.08 12.01 1.44
CA GLY A 292 6.59 11.85 0.08
C GLY A 292 8.05 12.25 -0.10
N LYS A 293 8.89 11.36 -0.63
CA LYS A 293 10.28 11.68 -1.00
C LYS A 293 10.34 12.26 -2.41
N ASN A 294 11.17 13.29 -2.61
CA ASN A 294 11.50 13.86 -3.92
C ASN A 294 10.30 14.39 -4.74
N GLY A 295 9.23 14.85 -4.09
CA GLY A 295 8.04 15.39 -4.75
C GLY A 295 7.05 14.35 -5.26
N ALA A 296 7.18 13.08 -4.84
CA ALA A 296 6.12 12.09 -5.00
C ALA A 296 5.08 12.26 -3.87
N TYR A 297 3.81 12.46 -4.22
CA TYR A 297 2.69 12.64 -3.28
C TYR A 297 2.12 11.28 -2.83
N SER A 298 2.74 10.60 -1.86
CA SER A 298 2.16 9.37 -1.33
C SER A 298 1.43 9.68 -0.03
N GLU A 299 0.13 9.47 -0.01
CA GLU A 299 -0.70 9.51 1.18
C GLU A 299 -0.21 8.44 2.17
N GLU A 300 0.00 8.86 3.40
CA GLU A 300 0.44 8.01 4.50
C GLU A 300 -0.41 8.30 5.73
N ILE A 301 -0.49 7.35 6.64
CA ILE A 301 -1.17 7.52 7.92
C ILE A 301 -0.22 8.15 8.93
N TRP A 302 -0.71 9.20 9.56
CA TRP A 302 -0.04 9.93 10.63
C TRP A 302 -0.89 9.94 11.88
N SER A 303 -0.24 10.15 13.02
CA SER A 303 -0.90 10.44 14.27
C SER A 303 -0.31 11.69 14.91
N VAL A 304 -1.14 12.47 15.61
CA VAL A 304 -0.74 13.68 16.34
C VAL A 304 -1.53 13.78 17.64
N GLN A 305 -1.00 14.49 18.63
CA GLN A 305 -1.77 14.87 19.82
C GLN A 305 -2.72 16.03 19.48
N PRO A 306 -3.83 16.20 20.21
CA PRO A 306 -4.80 17.26 19.96
C PRO A 306 -4.29 18.69 20.11
N ASP A 307 -3.16 18.88 20.80
CA ASP A 307 -2.46 20.16 20.93
C ASP A 307 -1.43 20.40 19.80
N GLY A 308 -1.25 19.42 18.93
CA GLY A 308 -0.33 19.42 17.80
C GLY A 308 1.05 18.86 18.10
N ASP A 309 1.30 18.42 19.33
CA ASP A 309 2.55 17.78 19.71
C ASP A 309 2.63 16.33 19.21
N CYS A 310 3.84 15.80 19.22
CA CYS A 310 4.14 14.41 18.93
C CYS A 310 3.52 13.89 17.62
N LEU A 311 3.70 14.65 16.53
CA LEU A 311 3.40 14.21 15.18
C LEU A 311 4.26 13.00 14.80
N THR A 312 3.65 11.88 14.46
CA THR A 312 4.29 10.57 14.21
C THR A 312 3.79 9.97 12.91
N ARG A 313 4.73 9.55 12.04
CA ARG A 313 4.41 8.79 10.82
C ARG A 313 4.18 7.32 11.16
N LEU A 314 3.05 6.75 10.75
CA LEU A 314 2.67 5.36 11.06
C LEU A 314 2.78 4.40 9.88
N THR A 315 2.72 4.91 8.66
CA THR A 315 2.93 4.09 7.45
C THR A 315 4.02 4.68 6.58
N ASN A 316 4.61 3.80 5.79
CA ASN A 316 5.61 4.14 4.81
C ASN A 316 5.59 3.09 3.69
N GLY A 317 5.32 3.51 2.46
CA GLY A 317 5.50 2.69 1.27
C GLY A 317 4.32 2.72 0.30
N ALA A 318 4.51 2.04 -0.83
CA ALA A 318 3.52 1.95 -1.90
C ALA A 318 2.66 0.68 -1.80
N PRO A 319 1.39 0.73 -2.22
CA PRO A 319 0.66 1.93 -2.63
C PRO A 319 0.35 2.83 -1.42
N GLU A 320 -0.25 3.99 -1.69
CA GLU A 320 -0.78 4.93 -0.69
C GLU A 320 -1.59 4.26 0.44
N SER A 321 -1.62 4.93 1.59
CA SER A 321 -2.43 4.57 2.75
C SER A 321 -3.44 5.68 3.04
N THR A 322 -4.73 5.38 2.95
CA THR A 322 -5.83 6.37 2.99
C THR A 322 -6.97 5.94 3.92
N GLY A 323 -7.79 6.90 4.34
CA GLY A 323 -8.96 6.66 5.21
C GLY A 323 -8.66 5.89 6.49
N PRO A 324 -7.77 6.39 7.37
CA PRO A 324 -7.48 5.72 8.64
C PRO A 324 -8.66 5.80 9.60
N VAL A 325 -8.90 4.70 10.30
CA VAL A 325 -9.88 4.61 11.40
C VAL A 325 -9.24 3.94 12.62
N TRP A 326 -9.46 4.51 13.80
CA TRP A 326 -9.09 3.90 15.06
C TRP A 326 -10.02 2.74 15.39
N LEU A 327 -9.43 1.70 15.96
CA LEU A 327 -10.12 0.54 16.52
C LEU A 327 -9.55 0.24 17.90
N GLY A 328 -10.33 0.52 18.92
CA GLY A 328 -9.98 0.23 20.30
C GLY A 328 -11.11 0.64 21.22
N ALA A 329 -11.23 -0.06 22.34
CA ALA A 329 -12.20 0.28 23.37
C ALA A 329 -11.55 1.16 24.45
N ALA A 330 -12.38 1.75 25.31
CA ALA A 330 -11.92 2.41 26.51
C ALA A 330 -11.01 1.48 27.33
N GLY A 331 -9.77 1.91 27.57
CA GLY A 331 -8.75 1.14 28.29
C GLY A 331 -7.66 0.52 27.42
N ASP A 332 -7.78 0.57 26.08
CA ASP A 332 -6.68 0.21 25.17
C ASP A 332 -5.56 1.29 25.15
N PHE A 333 -4.39 0.93 24.64
CA PHE A 333 -3.25 1.83 24.49
C PHE A 333 -3.14 2.35 23.04
N PHE A 334 -3.35 3.66 22.85
CA PHE A 334 -3.41 4.35 21.55
C PHE A 334 -2.10 5.05 21.15
N GLU A 335 -1.06 4.93 21.97
CA GLU A 335 0.17 5.69 21.80
C GLU A 335 1.12 5.04 20.77
N PRO A 336 1.57 5.79 19.74
CA PRO A 336 2.42 5.27 18.69
C PRO A 336 3.91 5.16 19.07
N GLY A 337 4.27 5.60 20.29
CA GLY A 337 5.66 5.59 20.77
C GLY A 337 6.41 6.87 20.42
N ALA A 338 7.55 6.75 19.74
CA ALA A 338 8.44 7.88 19.51
C ALA A 338 7.86 8.88 18.49
N CYS A 339 7.88 10.17 18.85
CA CYS A 339 7.44 11.24 17.98
C CYS A 339 8.39 11.45 16.79
N GLY A 340 7.84 11.86 15.65
CA GLY A 340 8.57 12.36 14.49
C GLY A 340 8.25 11.67 13.17
N ASP A 341 8.93 12.12 12.13
CA ASP A 341 8.85 11.58 10.76
C ASP A 341 9.88 10.46 10.52
N ARG A 342 10.21 9.70 11.57
CA ARG A 342 10.98 8.47 11.33
C ARG A 342 10.01 7.46 10.77
N ALA A 343 9.96 7.40 9.45
CA ALA A 343 9.20 6.42 8.73
C ALA A 343 9.50 5.02 9.30
N PRO A 344 8.47 4.24 9.70
CA PRO A 344 8.69 2.84 10.04
C PRO A 344 9.33 2.13 8.85
N ASP A 345 10.03 1.03 9.14
CA ASP A 345 10.56 0.20 8.07
C ASP A 345 9.38 -0.17 7.17
N PRO A 346 9.45 0.12 5.86
CA PRO A 346 8.36 -0.19 4.98
C PRO A 346 8.11 -1.69 5.03
N VAL A 347 6.95 -2.06 5.59
CA VAL A 347 6.53 -3.46 5.63
C VAL A 347 5.95 -3.74 4.26
N VAL A 348 6.84 -4.06 3.33
CA VAL A 348 6.48 -4.54 1.99
C VAL A 348 5.74 -5.84 2.17
N GLU A 349 4.52 -5.89 1.68
CA GLU A 349 3.77 -7.12 1.70
C GLU A 349 4.33 -8.07 0.64
N THR A 350 5.25 -8.93 1.06
CA THR A 350 5.83 -10.00 0.24
C THR A 350 4.87 -11.18 0.08
N SER A 351 3.56 -10.97 0.14
CA SER A 351 2.57 -12.04 0.01
C SER A 351 2.51 -12.51 -1.45
N ILE A 352 3.54 -13.24 -1.84
CA ILE A 352 3.62 -13.90 -3.13
C ILE A 352 2.53 -14.98 -3.16
N PRO A 353 1.61 -14.96 -4.13
CA PRO A 353 0.55 -15.95 -4.21
C PRO A 353 1.11 -17.38 -4.18
N GLU A 354 0.46 -18.30 -3.45
CA GLU A 354 0.88 -19.72 -3.35
C GLU A 354 1.13 -20.33 -4.73
N ARG A 355 0.27 -20.03 -5.72
CA ARG A 355 0.44 -20.49 -7.10
C ARG A 355 1.78 -20.12 -7.73
N VAL A 356 2.43 -19.04 -7.30
CA VAL A 356 3.74 -18.59 -7.78
C VAL A 356 4.86 -19.27 -6.98
N LEU A 357 4.66 -19.46 -5.67
CA LEU A 357 5.58 -20.20 -4.79
C LEU A 357 5.70 -21.68 -5.23
N GLU A 358 4.62 -22.25 -5.76
CA GLU A 358 4.54 -23.63 -6.24
C GLU A 358 5.02 -23.82 -7.70
N LEU A 359 5.40 -22.76 -8.41
CA LEU A 359 5.91 -22.90 -9.78
C LEU A 359 7.27 -23.59 -9.78
N GLU A 360 7.39 -24.60 -10.64
CA GLU A 360 8.64 -25.27 -10.97
C GLU A 360 8.97 -25.09 -12.45
N PRO A 361 10.20 -24.68 -12.81
CA PRO A 361 11.27 -24.25 -11.89
C PRO A 361 10.93 -22.93 -11.18
N HIS A 362 11.43 -22.75 -9.95
CA HIS A 362 11.17 -21.55 -9.15
C HIS A 362 11.48 -20.24 -9.89
N ARG A 363 10.57 -19.26 -9.74
CA ARG A 363 10.73 -17.92 -10.32
C ARG A 363 11.72 -17.09 -9.51
N PHE A 364 12.33 -16.09 -10.14
CA PHE A 364 13.31 -15.23 -9.48
C PHE A 364 12.74 -13.85 -9.14
N TRP A 365 13.23 -13.29 -8.05
CA TRP A 365 12.91 -11.95 -7.57
C TRP A 365 14.11 -11.33 -6.85
N MET A 366 13.96 -10.10 -6.37
CA MET A 366 15.00 -9.34 -5.66
C MET A 366 14.71 -9.20 -4.16
N GLY A 367 13.71 -9.94 -3.66
CA GLY A 367 13.21 -9.82 -2.30
C GLY A 367 12.23 -8.66 -2.12
N PRO A 368 11.89 -8.31 -0.87
CA PRO A 368 10.99 -7.19 -0.55
C PRO A 368 11.52 -5.82 -0.98
N VAL A 369 12.85 -5.65 -1.02
CA VAL A 369 13.48 -4.36 -1.27
C VAL A 369 14.61 -4.54 -2.28
N TRP A 370 14.60 -3.74 -3.34
CA TRP A 370 15.68 -3.66 -4.32
C TRP A 370 16.20 -2.23 -4.44
N ASN A 371 17.45 -2.00 -4.01
CA ASN A 371 18.10 -0.68 -4.06
C ASN A 371 17.27 0.45 -3.41
N GLY A 372 16.56 0.12 -2.32
CA GLY A 372 15.76 1.08 -1.58
C GLY A 372 14.34 1.30 -2.11
N MET A 373 13.93 0.64 -3.21
CA MET A 373 12.51 0.61 -3.59
C MET A 373 11.88 -0.69 -3.14
N LEU A 374 10.59 -0.60 -2.88
CA LEU A 374 9.77 -1.68 -2.36
C LEU A 374 9.23 -2.50 -3.53
N TYR A 375 9.06 -3.80 -3.31
CA TYR A 375 8.24 -4.60 -4.19
C TYR A 375 6.81 -4.04 -4.14
N ASP A 376 6.33 -3.58 -5.27
CA ASP A 376 5.03 -2.93 -5.43
C ASP A 376 4.00 -3.95 -5.91
N SER A 377 4.33 -4.70 -6.97
CA SER A 377 3.35 -5.56 -7.61
C SER A 377 3.91 -6.73 -8.39
N LEU A 378 3.06 -7.74 -8.57
CA LEU A 378 3.35 -8.93 -9.37
C LEU A 378 2.42 -8.99 -10.58
N ILE A 379 3.01 -9.05 -11.76
CA ILE A 379 2.30 -9.12 -13.04
C ILE A 379 2.51 -10.50 -13.65
N ARG A 380 1.45 -11.12 -14.17
CA ARG A 380 1.61 -12.34 -14.97
C ARG A 380 1.96 -11.95 -16.40
N ILE A 381 3.06 -12.47 -16.93
CA ILE A 381 3.50 -12.23 -18.32
C ILE A 381 3.57 -13.57 -19.03
N MET A 382 2.66 -13.84 -19.96
CA MET A 382 2.57 -15.14 -20.66
C MET A 382 2.58 -16.35 -19.70
N ASN A 383 3.66 -17.13 -19.69
CA ASN A 383 3.89 -18.28 -18.80
C ASN A 383 4.80 -17.94 -17.60
N GLY A 384 5.22 -16.67 -17.52
CA GLY A 384 6.08 -16.11 -16.50
C GLY A 384 5.36 -15.19 -15.51
N VAL A 385 6.18 -14.62 -14.62
CA VAL A 385 5.78 -13.60 -13.63
C VAL A 385 6.81 -12.48 -13.64
N SER A 386 6.35 -11.24 -13.49
CA SER A 386 7.19 -10.08 -13.23
C SER A 386 6.93 -9.56 -11.83
N PHE A 387 8.01 -9.17 -11.14
CA PHE A 387 7.96 -8.44 -9.89
C PHE A 387 8.42 -7.02 -10.17
N ASP A 388 7.56 -6.06 -9.89
CA ASP A 388 7.77 -4.65 -10.14
C ASP A 388 8.12 -3.97 -8.82
N TYR A 389 9.07 -3.05 -8.90
CA TYR A 389 9.63 -2.32 -7.78
C TYR A 389 9.48 -0.83 -8.03
N GLY A 390 8.82 -0.17 -7.08
CA GLY A 390 8.48 1.24 -7.14
C GLY A 390 8.38 1.85 -5.74
N ASP A 391 8.42 3.17 -5.70
CA ASP A 391 8.12 3.98 -4.53
C ASP A 391 7.22 5.12 -5.03
N CYS A 392 6.03 4.71 -5.52
CA CYS A 392 5.11 5.56 -6.25
C CYS A 392 3.93 5.93 -5.35
N ALA A 393 3.71 7.23 -5.31
CA ALA A 393 2.56 7.94 -4.80
C ALA A 393 1.21 7.47 -5.37
N GLU A 394 1.13 7.33 -6.69
CA GLU A 394 -0.08 6.92 -7.40
C GLU A 394 0.29 6.28 -8.75
N PHE A 395 -0.74 5.67 -9.34
CA PHE A 395 -0.89 4.89 -10.58
C PHE A 395 -0.28 5.43 -11.90
N GLU A 396 0.75 6.28 -11.86
CA GLU A 396 1.47 6.76 -13.05
C GLU A 396 2.94 6.28 -13.03
N SER A 397 3.18 5.10 -13.60
CA SER A 397 4.52 4.48 -13.68
C SER A 397 5.59 5.32 -14.38
N SER A 398 5.17 6.31 -15.19
CA SER A 398 6.03 7.28 -15.87
C SER A 398 6.57 8.39 -14.95
N ALA A 399 5.92 8.65 -13.80
CA ALA A 399 6.32 9.68 -12.85
C ALA A 399 7.30 9.15 -11.77
N CYS A 400 7.51 7.83 -11.70
CA CYS A 400 8.31 7.22 -10.65
C CYS A 400 9.82 7.30 -10.96
N PRO A 401 10.66 7.77 -10.00
CA PRO A 401 12.12 7.76 -10.19
C PRO A 401 12.64 6.32 -10.35
N GLY A 402 12.99 5.94 -11.58
CA GLY A 402 13.73 4.71 -11.86
C GLY A 402 12.96 3.42 -11.58
N PHE A 403 11.71 3.29 -12.05
CA PHE A 403 10.94 2.02 -12.09
C PHE A 403 11.83 0.84 -12.48
N ARG A 404 11.65 -0.29 -11.79
CA ARG A 404 12.40 -1.50 -12.07
C ARG A 404 11.49 -2.72 -12.02
N SER A 405 11.81 -3.69 -12.85
CA SER A 405 11.10 -4.95 -12.86
C SER A 405 12.07 -6.11 -13.01
N ILE A 406 11.63 -7.27 -12.53
CA ILE A 406 12.28 -8.55 -12.78
C ILE A 406 11.25 -9.58 -13.24
N GLY A 407 11.28 -9.88 -14.53
CA GLY A 407 10.42 -10.85 -15.19
C GLY A 407 11.10 -12.20 -15.30
N THR A 408 10.47 -13.28 -14.87
CA THR A 408 10.97 -14.64 -15.11
C THR A 408 10.02 -15.41 -16.01
N ASP A 409 10.52 -15.91 -17.13
CA ASP A 409 9.80 -16.80 -18.05
C ASP A 409 10.68 -18.00 -18.44
N GLU A 410 10.08 -19.01 -19.07
CA GLU A 410 10.81 -20.07 -19.73
C GLU A 410 11.51 -19.55 -20.99
N VAL A 411 12.72 -20.06 -21.27
CA VAL A 411 13.50 -19.69 -22.47
C VAL A 411 12.73 -19.96 -23.77
N CYS A 412 11.72 -20.82 -23.75
CA CYS A 412 10.88 -21.10 -24.90
C CYS A 412 9.68 -20.15 -25.07
N SER A 413 9.38 -19.28 -24.11
CA SER A 413 8.27 -18.34 -24.20
C SER A 413 8.67 -17.02 -24.84
N LEU A 414 9.94 -16.62 -24.71
CA LEU A 414 10.46 -15.35 -25.24
C LEU A 414 11.50 -15.62 -26.34
N PRO A 415 11.29 -15.12 -27.57
CA PRO A 415 12.26 -15.30 -28.65
C PRO A 415 13.56 -14.53 -28.34
N PHE A 416 14.71 -15.15 -28.61
CA PHE A 416 15.99 -14.47 -28.58
C PHE A 416 16.08 -13.47 -29.75
N PHE A 417 16.39 -12.21 -29.46
CA PHE A 417 16.52 -11.14 -30.47
C PHE A 417 17.98 -10.86 -30.82
N PRO A 418 18.60 -11.63 -31.74
CA PRO A 418 20.01 -11.49 -32.11
C PRO A 418 20.36 -10.08 -32.63
N GLU A 419 19.45 -9.39 -33.30
CA GLU A 419 19.63 -8.02 -33.79
C GLU A 419 19.94 -7.01 -32.68
N ASN A 420 19.53 -7.33 -31.44
CA ASN A 420 19.73 -6.52 -30.26
C ASN A 420 20.87 -7.04 -29.38
N TYR A 421 21.45 -8.21 -29.68
CA TYR A 421 22.53 -8.77 -28.90
C TYR A 421 23.81 -7.90 -28.94
N ALA A 422 24.24 -7.37 -27.80
CA ALA A 422 25.46 -6.55 -27.68
C ALA A 422 26.65 -7.35 -27.10
N GLY A 423 26.38 -8.32 -26.24
CA GLY A 423 27.38 -9.17 -25.58
C GLY A 423 26.82 -9.83 -24.33
N MET A 424 27.64 -10.64 -23.65
CA MET A 424 27.24 -11.31 -22.40
C MET A 424 28.33 -11.28 -21.33
N ARG A 425 27.93 -11.48 -20.06
CA ARG A 425 28.83 -11.64 -18.92
C ARG A 425 28.36 -12.79 -18.03
N LYS A 426 29.29 -13.53 -17.43
CA LYS A 426 28.98 -14.53 -16.41
C LYS A 426 28.68 -13.87 -15.07
N VAL A 427 27.59 -14.27 -14.43
CA VAL A 427 27.20 -13.84 -13.09
C VAL A 427 26.64 -15.04 -12.34
N ARG A 428 27.24 -15.38 -11.19
CA ARG A 428 26.81 -16.49 -10.31
C ARG A 428 26.52 -17.82 -11.04
N GLY A 429 27.21 -18.15 -12.13
CA GLY A 429 26.98 -19.39 -12.90
C GLY A 429 26.02 -19.25 -14.07
N ALA A 430 25.18 -18.22 -14.06
CA ALA A 430 24.30 -17.81 -15.15
C ALA A 430 25.02 -16.86 -16.15
N LEU A 431 24.29 -16.46 -17.19
CA LEU A 431 24.74 -15.46 -18.16
C LEU A 431 23.77 -14.30 -18.27
N ILE A 432 24.27 -13.09 -18.03
CA ILE A 432 23.55 -11.87 -18.35
C ILE A 432 23.91 -11.40 -19.75
N VAL A 433 22.90 -11.13 -20.56
CA VAL A 433 22.98 -10.65 -21.94
C VAL A 433 22.66 -9.16 -21.96
N LYS A 434 23.54 -8.39 -22.58
CA LYS A 434 23.36 -6.97 -22.85
C LYS A 434 22.63 -6.80 -24.17
N GLN A 435 21.57 -5.99 -24.18
CA GLN A 435 20.90 -5.57 -25.40
C GLN A 435 21.47 -4.24 -25.94
N ASN A 436 21.28 -3.97 -27.23
CA ASN A 436 21.82 -2.81 -27.96
C ASN A 436 21.06 -1.52 -27.61
N ARG A 437 21.41 -0.41 -28.27
CA ARG A 437 20.91 0.96 -27.98
C ARG A 437 19.39 1.13 -27.89
N ASP A 438 18.62 0.24 -28.51
CA ASP A 438 17.16 0.32 -28.54
C ASP A 438 16.53 -0.21 -27.23
N TYR A 439 17.30 -0.93 -26.40
CA TYR A 439 16.89 -1.57 -25.15
C TYR A 439 17.88 -1.24 -24.01
N ARG A 440 18.16 0.05 -23.82
CA ARG A 440 19.17 0.50 -22.82
C ARG A 440 18.77 0.22 -21.37
N ASN A 441 17.48 0.05 -21.13
CA ASN A 441 16.89 -0.12 -19.80
C ASN A 441 16.65 -1.58 -19.44
N GLU A 442 17.13 -2.54 -20.26
CA GLU A 442 16.84 -3.96 -20.08
C GLU A 442 18.08 -4.85 -20.24
N ALA A 443 18.12 -5.93 -19.47
CA ALA A 443 19.09 -7.01 -19.63
C ALA A 443 18.50 -8.35 -19.18
N THR A 444 18.85 -9.42 -19.89
CA THR A 444 18.26 -10.74 -19.64
C THR A 444 19.30 -11.72 -19.10
N VAL A 445 18.98 -12.41 -18.01
CA VAL A 445 19.79 -13.46 -17.38
C VAL A 445 19.26 -14.84 -17.79
N TYR A 446 20.10 -15.67 -18.39
CA TYR A 446 19.79 -17.05 -18.75
C TYR A 446 20.32 -18.01 -17.69
N THR A 447 19.43 -18.77 -17.05
CA THR A 447 19.74 -19.72 -15.96
C THR A 447 18.75 -20.87 -15.93
N GLY A 448 19.20 -22.13 -15.89
CA GLY A 448 18.34 -23.28 -15.57
C GLY A 448 17.14 -23.54 -16.50
N GLY A 449 17.16 -23.03 -17.74
CA GLY A 449 16.01 -23.11 -18.66
C GLY A 449 15.06 -21.91 -18.59
N LEU A 450 15.35 -20.95 -17.71
CA LEU A 450 14.63 -19.70 -17.53
C LEU A 450 15.38 -18.51 -18.16
N SER A 451 14.61 -17.54 -18.62
CA SER A 451 15.05 -16.18 -18.96
C SER A 451 14.50 -15.22 -17.92
N VAL A 452 15.40 -14.56 -17.19
CA VAL A 452 15.08 -13.56 -16.19
C VAL A 452 15.41 -12.18 -16.75
N ASP A 453 14.39 -11.45 -17.20
CA ASP A 453 14.53 -10.10 -17.70
C ASP A 453 14.58 -9.10 -16.54
N ILE A 454 15.51 -8.15 -16.60
CA ILE A 454 15.72 -7.12 -15.59
C ILE A 454 15.57 -5.77 -16.27
N GLN A 455 14.55 -5.02 -15.87
CA GLN A 455 14.34 -3.65 -16.31
C GLN A 455 14.81 -2.66 -15.24
N ILE A 456 15.53 -1.64 -15.65
CA ILE A 456 15.94 -0.51 -14.81
C ILE A 456 15.77 0.75 -15.65
N ASN A 457 14.75 1.55 -15.34
CA ASN A 457 14.56 2.84 -16.00
C ASN A 457 15.73 3.78 -15.69
N ASP A 458 16.16 4.52 -16.72
CA ASP A 458 17.29 5.46 -16.67
C ASP A 458 18.64 4.87 -16.25
N ALA A 459 18.84 3.56 -16.44
CA ALA A 459 20.10 2.87 -16.18
C ALA A 459 21.27 3.61 -16.85
N LYS A 460 22.28 3.98 -16.06
CA LYS A 460 23.46 4.70 -16.54
C LYS A 460 24.45 3.76 -17.21
N SER A 461 24.46 2.50 -16.81
CA SER A 461 25.49 1.54 -17.23
C SER A 461 25.02 0.09 -17.20
N PHE A 462 25.68 -0.76 -17.99
CA PHE A 462 25.44 -2.21 -17.94
C PHE A 462 25.83 -2.84 -16.58
N SER A 463 26.70 -2.18 -15.80
CA SER A 463 27.07 -2.64 -14.46
C SER A 463 25.88 -2.69 -13.51
N GLU A 464 24.89 -1.81 -13.64
CA GLU A 464 23.70 -1.82 -12.78
C GLU A 464 22.91 -3.11 -12.93
N PHE A 465 22.74 -3.60 -14.16
CA PHE A 465 22.11 -4.90 -14.41
C PHE A 465 22.97 -6.07 -13.93
N VAL A 466 24.30 -5.95 -14.01
CA VAL A 466 25.21 -6.98 -13.49
C VAL A 466 25.12 -7.07 -11.96
N GLU A 467 25.02 -5.94 -11.27
CA GLU A 467 24.79 -5.92 -9.82
C GLU A 467 23.41 -6.47 -9.49
N ALA A 468 22.37 -6.09 -10.25
CA ALA A 468 21.04 -6.65 -10.08
C ALA A 468 21.02 -8.19 -10.23
N ALA A 469 21.64 -8.71 -11.29
CA ALA A 469 21.76 -10.15 -11.53
C ALA A 469 22.54 -10.90 -10.42
N ARG A 470 23.34 -10.21 -9.60
CA ARG A 470 23.99 -10.84 -8.44
C ARG A 470 23.02 -11.05 -7.28
N LEU A 471 21.98 -10.22 -7.19
CA LEU A 471 21.02 -10.23 -6.09
C LEU A 471 19.83 -11.15 -6.33
N ILE A 472 19.59 -11.61 -7.56
CA ILE A 472 18.43 -12.47 -7.85
C ILE A 472 18.46 -13.74 -7.00
N GLN A 473 17.33 -14.04 -6.38
CA GLN A 473 17.12 -15.23 -5.57
C GLN A 473 15.82 -15.92 -6.01
N PRO A 474 15.66 -17.22 -5.79
CA PRO A 474 14.38 -17.85 -6.03
C PRO A 474 13.34 -17.29 -5.06
N VAL A 475 12.12 -17.20 -5.55
CA VAL A 475 10.92 -16.74 -4.83
C VAL A 475 10.56 -17.70 -3.69
N ALA A 476 10.77 -19.00 -3.91
CA ALA A 476 10.57 -20.06 -2.93
C ALA A 476 11.82 -20.94 -2.87
N GLY A 477 12.03 -21.59 -1.71
CA GLY A 477 13.18 -22.45 -1.49
C GLY A 477 14.43 -21.72 -0.94
N PRO A 478 15.56 -22.43 -0.83
CA PRO A 478 16.76 -21.87 -0.23
C PRO A 478 17.41 -20.81 -1.13
N ALA A 479 18.02 -19.80 -0.50
CA ALA A 479 18.88 -18.86 -1.21
C ALA A 479 20.01 -19.63 -1.90
N LEU A 480 20.28 -19.25 -3.15
CA LEU A 480 21.32 -19.85 -3.95
C LEU A 480 22.60 -19.01 -3.79
N ASP A 481 23.76 -19.66 -3.68
CA ASP A 481 25.05 -18.98 -3.88
C ASP A 481 25.40 -18.91 -5.37
N ARG A 482 24.98 -19.94 -6.11
CA ARG A 482 25.22 -20.12 -7.53
C ARG A 482 23.93 -20.52 -8.24
N LEU A 483 23.64 -19.82 -9.33
CA LEU A 483 22.57 -20.09 -10.27
C LEU A 483 22.98 -21.23 -11.21
N ASP A 484 21.95 -21.88 -11.76
CA ASP A 484 22.14 -22.92 -12.77
C ASP A 484 22.81 -22.38 -14.03
N GLY A 485 23.44 -23.30 -14.76
CA GLY A 485 24.07 -22.98 -16.03
C GLY A 485 23.06 -22.43 -17.04
N PRO A 486 23.51 -21.60 -17.99
CA PRO A 486 22.64 -21.04 -19.01
C PRO A 486 22.12 -22.14 -19.95
N VAL A 487 20.84 -22.05 -20.29
CA VAL A 487 20.21 -22.88 -21.33
C VAL A 487 19.69 -21.95 -22.41
N PHE A 488 19.98 -22.28 -23.67
CA PHE A 488 19.50 -21.53 -24.84
C PHE A 488 18.59 -22.42 -25.70
N THR A 489 17.82 -21.82 -26.60
CA THR A 489 17.11 -22.63 -27.60
C THR A 489 18.12 -23.32 -28.52
N LEU A 490 17.81 -24.54 -28.92
CA LEU A 490 18.65 -25.31 -29.85
C LEU A 490 18.77 -24.60 -31.20
N ASP A 491 17.70 -23.94 -31.64
CA ASP A 491 17.64 -23.30 -32.95
C ASP A 491 18.46 -22.01 -32.99
N ASP A 492 18.50 -21.22 -31.92
CA ASP A 492 19.40 -20.06 -31.81
C ASP A 492 20.87 -20.50 -31.88
N VAL A 493 21.22 -21.56 -31.14
CA VAL A 493 22.60 -22.09 -31.12
C VAL A 493 22.99 -22.66 -32.48
N LYS A 494 22.10 -23.39 -33.17
CA LYS A 494 22.33 -23.89 -34.52
C LYS A 494 22.49 -22.77 -35.53
N THR A 495 21.59 -21.78 -35.49
CA THR A 495 21.62 -20.62 -36.38
C THR A 495 22.89 -19.82 -36.19
N ALA A 496 23.31 -19.57 -34.95
CA ALA A 496 24.57 -18.91 -34.63
C ALA A 496 25.79 -19.62 -35.22
N LYS A 497 25.85 -20.95 -35.10
CA LYS A 497 26.92 -21.78 -35.69
C LYS A 497 26.90 -21.74 -37.22
N MET A 498 25.73 -21.88 -37.83
CA MET A 498 25.54 -21.81 -39.28
C MET A 498 25.99 -20.45 -39.84
N VAL A 499 25.57 -19.35 -39.21
CA VAL A 499 25.97 -17.98 -39.60
C VAL A 499 27.48 -17.81 -39.52
N ARG A 500 28.12 -18.32 -38.45
CA ARG A 500 29.58 -18.30 -38.29
C ARG A 500 30.30 -19.08 -39.38
N GLU A 501 29.86 -20.29 -39.68
CA GLU A 501 30.45 -21.13 -40.74
C GLU A 501 30.28 -20.50 -42.12
N THR A 502 29.09 -19.95 -42.40
CA THR A 502 28.80 -19.24 -43.65
C THR A 502 29.72 -18.05 -43.83
N ARG A 503 29.88 -17.23 -42.77
CA ARG A 503 30.80 -16.09 -42.80
C ARG A 503 32.25 -16.51 -43.03
N ARG A 504 32.70 -17.62 -42.42
CA ARG A 504 34.07 -18.16 -42.61
C ARG A 504 34.28 -18.69 -44.03
N ARG A 505 33.29 -19.36 -44.61
CA ARG A 505 33.36 -19.96 -45.95
C ARG A 505 33.29 -18.92 -47.07
N GLU A 506 32.35 -17.97 -46.95
CA GLU A 506 31.98 -17.09 -48.07
C GLU A 506 32.50 -15.67 -47.93
N GLY A 507 33.03 -15.28 -46.77
CA GLY A 507 33.49 -13.90 -46.52
C GLY A 507 32.38 -12.83 -46.57
N SER A 508 31.11 -13.22 -46.78
CA SER A 508 29.94 -12.34 -46.92
C SER A 508 28.71 -12.93 -46.21
N PHE A 509 27.63 -12.16 -46.12
CA PHE A 509 26.32 -12.62 -45.62
C PHE A 509 25.28 -12.79 -46.74
N ALA A 510 25.71 -12.76 -48.01
CA ALA A 510 24.79 -12.69 -49.14
C ALA A 510 23.87 -13.92 -49.24
N SER A 511 24.39 -15.11 -48.93
CA SER A 511 23.63 -16.36 -48.90
C SER A 511 22.63 -16.45 -47.76
N LEU A 512 22.91 -15.83 -46.61
CA LEU A 512 22.01 -15.82 -45.44
C LEU A 512 20.70 -15.08 -45.71
N LYS A 513 20.71 -14.11 -46.63
CA LYS A 513 19.48 -13.43 -47.08
C LYS A 513 18.47 -14.41 -47.70
N LYS A 514 18.94 -15.50 -48.33
CA LYS A 514 18.08 -16.55 -48.90
C LYS A 514 17.38 -17.37 -47.80
N LEU A 515 17.95 -17.39 -46.59
CA LEU A 515 17.39 -17.98 -45.38
C LEU A 515 16.58 -16.97 -44.55
N ARG A 516 16.27 -15.80 -45.12
CA ARG A 516 15.56 -14.69 -44.46
C ARG A 516 16.31 -14.07 -43.26
N ILE A 517 17.60 -14.34 -43.12
CA ILE A 517 18.43 -13.75 -42.07
C ILE A 517 19.00 -12.42 -42.53
N GLY A 518 18.66 -11.33 -41.82
CA GLY A 518 19.11 -9.98 -42.12
C GLY A 518 20.58 -9.72 -41.76
N LYS A 519 21.17 -8.61 -42.25
CA LYS A 519 22.57 -8.24 -41.92
C LYS A 519 22.76 -7.95 -40.42
N ARG A 520 21.79 -7.27 -39.79
CA ARG A 520 21.83 -6.90 -38.36
C ARG A 520 21.74 -8.15 -37.49
N GLU A 521 20.77 -9.01 -37.79
CA GLU A 521 20.56 -10.33 -37.20
C GLU A 521 21.80 -11.23 -37.34
N ALA A 522 22.34 -11.40 -38.56
CA ALA A 522 23.57 -12.17 -38.81
C ALA A 522 24.77 -11.65 -37.99
N SER A 523 24.90 -10.33 -37.86
CA SER A 523 25.96 -9.71 -37.05
C SER A 523 25.78 -10.01 -35.56
N GLY A 524 24.52 -10.04 -35.10
CA GLY A 524 24.12 -10.49 -33.77
C GLY A 524 24.51 -11.93 -33.49
N TYR A 525 24.08 -12.85 -34.35
CA TYR A 525 24.42 -14.26 -34.29
C TYR A 525 25.93 -14.52 -34.33
N LEU A 526 26.71 -13.74 -35.08
CA LEU A 526 28.17 -13.85 -35.05
C LEU A 526 28.78 -13.43 -33.70
N ARG A 527 28.25 -12.37 -33.07
CA ARG A 527 28.68 -11.99 -31.72
C ARG A 527 28.32 -13.09 -30.73
N PHE A 528 27.07 -13.55 -30.77
CA PHE A 528 26.58 -14.62 -29.91
C PHE A 528 27.39 -15.91 -30.07
N ALA A 529 27.68 -16.35 -31.30
CA ALA A 529 28.51 -17.53 -31.55
C ALA A 529 29.93 -17.42 -30.97
N ARG A 530 30.55 -16.23 -31.04
CA ARG A 530 31.87 -15.99 -30.44
C ARG A 530 31.82 -16.02 -28.92
N ASP A 531 30.76 -15.48 -28.33
CA ASP A 531 30.62 -15.44 -26.89
C ASP A 531 30.22 -16.81 -26.32
N LEU A 532 29.44 -17.63 -27.04
CA LEU A 532 29.18 -19.03 -26.69
C LEU A 532 30.47 -19.85 -26.51
N ASP A 533 31.48 -19.63 -27.35
CA ASP A 533 32.78 -20.30 -27.20
C ASP A 533 33.48 -19.91 -25.87
N ARG A 534 33.24 -18.68 -25.37
CA ARG A 534 33.80 -18.16 -24.11
C ARG A 534 33.02 -18.63 -22.87
N VAL A 535 31.75 -18.98 -23.04
CA VAL A 535 30.90 -19.50 -21.95
C VAL A 535 31.38 -20.87 -21.49
N GLY A 536 31.86 -21.71 -22.41
CA GLY A 536 32.21 -23.09 -22.09
C GLY A 536 30.96 -23.98 -22.07
N ARG A 537 30.58 -24.52 -20.90
CA ARG A 537 29.41 -25.41 -20.78
C ARG A 537 28.11 -24.60 -20.73
N TYR A 538 27.16 -24.97 -21.59
CA TYR A 538 25.79 -24.45 -21.63
C TYR A 538 24.84 -25.58 -22.07
N GLY A 539 23.57 -25.48 -21.68
CA GLY A 539 22.52 -26.40 -22.10
C GLY A 539 21.77 -25.91 -23.35
N THR A 540 21.04 -26.80 -24.00
CA THR A 540 20.12 -26.44 -25.09
C THR A 540 18.77 -27.11 -24.91
N THR A 541 17.69 -26.40 -25.18
CA THR A 541 16.32 -26.95 -25.18
C THR A 541 15.67 -26.84 -26.56
N ARG A 542 14.70 -27.71 -26.86
CA ARG A 542 13.89 -27.63 -28.08
C ARG A 542 12.54 -27.00 -27.72
N CYS A 543 12.23 -25.88 -28.34
CA CYS A 543 10.93 -25.25 -28.20
C CYS A 543 9.99 -25.79 -29.28
N ARG A 544 8.69 -25.91 -28.97
CA ARG A 544 7.66 -26.20 -29.98
C ARG A 544 7.36 -24.90 -30.74
N ASP A 545 6.93 -25.01 -32.00
CA ASP A 545 6.63 -23.83 -32.84
C ASP A 545 5.73 -22.83 -32.07
N PHE A 546 6.10 -21.55 -32.11
CA PHE A 546 5.39 -20.40 -31.54
C PHE A 546 4.02 -20.12 -32.20
N SER A 547 3.44 -21.10 -32.91
CA SER A 547 2.27 -20.90 -33.77
C SER A 547 0.94 -20.82 -33.04
N ASN A 548 0.91 -20.99 -31.72
CA ASN A 548 -0.29 -20.81 -30.90
C ASN A 548 0.08 -20.11 -29.59
N LEU A 549 0.13 -18.77 -29.61
CA LEU A 549 -0.14 -17.97 -28.42
C LEU A 549 -1.67 -17.74 -28.38
N PRO A 550 -2.39 -18.13 -27.31
CA PRO A 550 -3.75 -17.64 -27.09
C PRO A 550 -3.78 -16.12 -26.84
#